data_AF-A0A7R9KXV6-F1
#
_entry.id   AF-A0A7R9KXV6-F1
#
_cell.length_a   1.000
_cell.length_b   1.000
_cell.length_c   1.000
_cell.angle_alpha   90.00
_cell.angle_beta   90.00
_cell.angle_gamma   90.00
#
_symmetry.space_group_name_H-M   'P 1'
#
loop_
_entity.id
_entity.type
_entity.pdbx_description
1 polymer ?
#
loop_
_entity_poly.entity_id
_entity_poly.type
_entity_poly.pdbx_seq_one_letter_code
_entity_poly.pdbx_strand_id
1 'polypeptide(L)'
;MIEDNKDDDSEMAVVLHEDKKYYPTAEEVYGPDVETIVQEEDAQPLTEPIIQPVRLKKFSHEVQDLPTTVYDLDERLGVFFLDNGLHVRSVHLFGGRVVLLVLV
;
A
#
# COMPACT_ATOMS: atom_id res chain seq x y z
N MET A 1 -56.19 -1.40 -54.82
CA MET A 1 -55.11 -1.65 -53.85
C MET A 1 -53.96 -0.78 -54.30
N ILE A 2 -53.71 0.32 -53.59
CA ILE A 2 -52.55 1.18 -53.79
C ILE A 2 -51.75 0.99 -52.51
N GLU A 3 -50.54 0.45 -52.63
CA GLU A 3 -49.63 0.23 -51.51
C GLU A 3 -48.98 1.57 -51.16
N ASP A 4 -49.34 2.12 -50.00
CA ASP A 4 -48.69 3.29 -49.42
C ASP A 4 -47.29 2.87 -48.92
N ASN A 5 -46.27 3.14 -49.74
CA ASN A 5 -44.87 3.01 -49.38
C ASN A 5 -44.51 4.14 -48.38
N LYS A 6 -44.32 3.77 -47.11
CA LYS A 6 -44.07 4.68 -45.97
C LYS A 6 -42.64 4.58 -45.44
N ASP A 7 -41.66 4.45 -46.31
CA ASP A 7 -40.27 4.20 -45.88
C ASP A 7 -39.32 5.41 -46.06
N ASP A 8 -39.80 6.57 -46.51
CA ASP A 8 -38.92 7.69 -46.92
C ASP A 8 -38.94 8.94 -46.00
N ASP A 9 -39.77 8.96 -44.94
CA ASP A 9 -39.91 10.14 -44.07
C ASP A 9 -38.82 10.25 -42.98
N SER A 10 -37.85 9.32 -42.96
CA SER A 10 -36.82 9.26 -41.92
C SER A 10 -35.57 10.11 -42.22
N GLU A 11 -35.29 10.38 -43.49
CA GLU A 11 -34.03 11.03 -43.92
C GLU A 11 -34.05 12.57 -43.84
N MET A 12 -35.24 13.20 -43.81
CA MET A 12 -35.38 14.67 -43.68
C MET A 12 -35.60 15.14 -42.23
N ALA A 13 -35.24 14.33 -41.24
CA ALA A 13 -35.30 14.73 -39.83
C ALA A 13 -34.26 15.83 -39.54
N VAL A 14 -34.72 17.02 -39.15
CA VAL A 14 -33.84 18.14 -38.77
C VAL A 14 -33.13 17.81 -37.46
N VAL A 15 -31.79 17.68 -37.53
CA VAL A 15 -30.94 17.46 -36.35
C VAL A 15 -30.70 18.79 -35.65
N LEU A 16 -30.96 18.85 -34.34
CA LEU A 16 -30.64 20.04 -33.53
C LEU A 16 -29.12 20.23 -33.44
N HIS A 17 -28.68 21.47 -33.29
CA HIS A 17 -27.27 21.83 -33.17
C HIS A 17 -26.54 21.14 -32.00
N GLU A 18 -27.24 20.76 -30.93
CA GLU A 18 -26.70 19.97 -29.80
C GLU A 18 -26.46 18.50 -30.16
N ASP A 19 -27.28 17.94 -31.05
CA ASP A 19 -27.24 16.53 -31.47
C ASP A 19 -26.34 16.28 -32.67
N LYS A 20 -25.68 17.33 -33.18
CA LYS A 20 -24.81 17.23 -34.35
C LYS A 20 -23.53 16.48 -33.99
N LYS A 21 -23.51 15.18 -34.28
CA LYS A 21 -22.33 14.33 -34.18
C LYS A 21 -21.34 14.67 -35.30
N TYR A 22 -20.17 15.20 -34.95
CA TYR A 22 -19.13 15.57 -35.91
C TYR A 22 -18.14 14.44 -36.23
N TYR A 23 -18.05 13.45 -35.35
CA TYR A 23 -17.10 12.35 -35.47
C TYR A 23 -17.82 11.01 -35.38
N PRO A 24 -17.40 10.02 -36.19
CA PRO A 24 -17.91 8.65 -36.10
C PRO A 24 -17.55 8.04 -34.75
N THR A 25 -18.28 6.99 -34.37
CA THR A 25 -18.01 6.28 -33.12
C THR A 25 -16.71 5.45 -33.23
N ALA A 26 -16.10 5.12 -32.10
CA ALA A 26 -14.83 4.38 -32.09
C ALA A 26 -14.94 2.98 -32.75
N GLU A 27 -16.10 2.33 -32.59
CA GLU A 27 -16.39 1.02 -33.19
C GLU A 27 -16.47 1.07 -34.72
N GLU A 28 -17.05 2.13 -35.29
CA GLU A 28 -17.12 2.32 -36.75
C GLU A 28 -15.73 2.55 -37.39
N VAL A 29 -14.78 3.09 -36.62
CA VAL A 29 -13.42 3.39 -37.10
C VAL A 29 -12.53 2.15 -37.05
N TYR A 30 -12.57 1.38 -35.95
CA TYR A 30 -11.66 0.26 -35.72
C TYR A 30 -12.26 -1.12 -36.03
N GLY A 31 -13.58 -1.25 -36.08
CA GLY A 31 -14.29 -2.49 -36.33
C GLY A 31 -14.50 -3.36 -35.08
N PRO A 32 -15.31 -4.43 -35.19
CA PRO A 32 -15.74 -5.25 -34.04
C PRO A 32 -14.64 -6.15 -33.47
N ASP A 33 -13.52 -6.32 -34.17
CA ASP A 33 -12.40 -7.16 -33.72
C ASP A 33 -11.48 -6.44 -32.70
N VAL A 34 -11.70 -5.14 -32.45
CA VAL A 34 -10.87 -4.30 -31.58
C VAL A 34 -11.69 -3.78 -30.41
N GLU A 35 -11.25 -4.06 -29.18
CA GLU A 35 -11.87 -3.51 -27.98
C GLU A 35 -11.40 -2.07 -27.75
N THR A 36 -12.33 -1.12 -27.85
CA THR A 36 -12.08 0.29 -27.57
C THR A 36 -12.51 0.63 -26.15
N ILE A 37 -11.55 0.79 -25.24
CA ILE A 37 -11.80 1.18 -23.85
C ILE A 37 -11.54 2.68 -23.70
N VAL A 38 -12.54 3.42 -23.21
CA VAL A 38 -12.39 4.84 -22.85
C VAL A 38 -12.25 4.95 -21.33
N GLN A 39 -11.11 5.47 -20.87
CA GLN A 39 -10.85 5.75 -19.45
C GLN A 39 -10.71 7.26 -19.28
N GLU A 40 -11.70 7.88 -18.64
CA GLU A 40 -11.70 9.33 -18.38
C GLU A 40 -10.90 9.71 -17.12
N GLU A 41 -10.74 8.76 -16.20
CA GLU A 41 -10.03 8.95 -14.94
C GLU A 41 -8.91 7.92 -14.77
N ASP A 42 -7.87 8.32 -14.03
CA ASP A 42 -6.76 7.45 -13.68
C ASP A 42 -7.22 6.33 -12.74
N ALA A 43 -6.78 5.09 -13.02
CA ALA A 43 -7.08 3.94 -12.17
C ALA A 43 -6.33 3.96 -10.82
N GLN A 44 -5.28 4.78 -10.69
CA GLN A 44 -4.45 4.89 -9.49
C GLN A 44 -4.23 6.36 -9.13
N PRO A 45 -4.49 6.77 -7.88
CA PRO A 45 -4.21 8.12 -7.44
C PRO A 45 -2.71 8.40 -7.38
N LEU A 46 -2.28 9.64 -7.67
CA LEU A 46 -0.88 10.07 -7.63
C LEU A 46 -0.19 9.92 -6.26
N THR A 47 -0.97 9.72 -5.19
CA THR A 47 -0.45 9.47 -3.83
C THR A 47 0.12 8.07 -3.67
N GLU A 48 -0.31 7.11 -4.49
CA GLU A 48 0.18 5.74 -4.45
C GLU A 48 1.25 5.53 -5.52
N PRO A 49 2.45 5.05 -5.14
CA PRO A 49 3.49 4.76 -6.12
C PRO A 49 3.11 3.52 -6.95
N ILE A 50 3.53 3.51 -8.22
CA ILE A 50 3.34 2.38 -9.13
C ILE A 50 4.02 1.11 -8.59
N ILE A 51 5.22 1.26 -8.01
CA ILE A 51 5.95 0.17 -7.34
C ILE A 51 6.01 0.47 -5.85
N GLN A 52 5.39 -0.39 -5.05
CA GLN A 52 5.39 -0.23 -3.59
C GLN A 52 6.81 -0.42 -3.02
N PRO A 53 7.33 0.55 -2.23
CA PRO A 53 8.63 0.41 -1.59
C PRO A 53 8.60 -0.62 -0.47
N VAL A 54 9.73 -1.28 -0.22
CA VAL A 54 9.88 -2.23 0.89
C VAL A 54 9.80 -1.49 2.22
N ARG A 55 8.70 -1.65 2.96
CA ARG A 55 8.48 -1.02 4.28
C ARG A 55 8.82 -2.00 5.41
N LEU A 56 9.93 -1.73 6.11
CA LEU A 56 10.28 -2.47 7.34
C LEU A 56 9.55 -1.84 8.53
N LYS A 57 8.50 -2.51 9.02
CA LYS A 57 7.73 -2.07 10.18
C LYS A 57 8.48 -2.45 11.48
N LYS A 58 9.35 -1.55 11.97
CA LYS A 58 9.98 -1.69 13.28
C LYS A 58 9.17 -0.90 14.32
N PHE A 59 8.51 -1.63 15.23
CA PHE A 59 7.66 -1.04 16.29
C PHE A 59 8.38 -0.93 17.65
N SER A 60 9.46 -1.69 17.83
CA SER A 60 10.36 -1.71 18.98
C SER A 60 11.77 -1.29 18.54
N HIS A 61 12.47 -0.55 19.40
CA HIS A 61 13.89 -0.31 19.20
C HIS A 61 14.66 -1.54 19.66
N GLU A 62 14.94 -2.44 18.74
CA GLU A 62 15.83 -3.59 18.96
C GLU A 62 17.24 -3.18 18.54
N VAL A 63 18.13 -3.04 19.52
CA VAL A 63 19.57 -2.92 19.26
C VAL A 63 20.04 -4.33 18.86
N GLN A 64 20.34 -4.52 17.58
CA GLN A 64 20.77 -5.83 17.07
C GLN A 64 22.18 -6.20 17.53
N ASP A 65 23.02 -5.20 17.82
CA ASP A 65 24.39 -5.41 18.24
C ASP A 65 24.53 -5.34 19.76
N LEU A 66 25.40 -6.19 20.31
CA LEU A 66 25.70 -6.14 21.73
C LEU A 66 26.39 -4.81 22.06
N PRO A 67 25.91 -4.02 23.03
CA PRO A 67 26.55 -2.78 23.40
C PRO A 67 27.94 -3.06 24.01
N THR A 68 28.90 -2.18 23.74
CA THR A 68 30.22 -2.28 24.36
C THR A 68 30.11 -2.08 25.87
N THR A 69 30.49 -3.09 26.63
CA THR A 69 30.50 -3.06 28.11
C THR A 69 31.92 -2.91 28.63
N VAL A 70 32.06 -2.33 29.83
CA VAL A 70 33.36 -2.19 30.52
C VAL A 70 33.87 -3.51 31.11
N TYR A 71 32.99 -4.49 31.30
CA TYR A 71 33.31 -5.84 31.76
C TYR A 71 33.28 -6.83 30.59
N ASP A 72 33.94 -7.96 30.76
CA ASP A 72 33.87 -9.09 29.84
C ASP A 72 32.52 -9.82 29.97
N LEU A 73 31.86 -10.05 28.84
CA LEU A 73 30.56 -10.70 28.78
C LEU A 73 30.66 -12.17 29.19
N ASP A 74 31.70 -12.89 28.76
CA ASP A 74 31.82 -14.33 29.01
C ASP A 74 32.05 -14.62 30.50
N GLU A 75 32.91 -13.83 31.15
CA GLU A 75 33.16 -13.93 32.58
C GLU A 75 31.89 -13.63 33.39
N ARG A 76 31.16 -12.56 33.03
CA ARG A 76 29.93 -12.18 33.73
C ARG A 76 28.80 -13.20 33.53
N LEU A 77 28.64 -13.75 32.33
CA LEU A 77 27.68 -14.81 32.05
C LEU A 77 27.99 -16.06 32.89
N GLY A 78 29.26 -16.44 33.01
CA GLY A 78 29.71 -17.54 33.87
C GLY A 78 29.34 -17.33 35.35
N VAL A 79 29.63 -16.15 35.89
CA VAL A 79 29.30 -15.81 37.29
C VAL A 79 27.79 -15.75 37.52
N PHE A 80 27.02 -15.23 36.56
CA PHE A 80 25.56 -15.08 36.66
C PHE A 80 24.81 -16.42 36.60
N PHE A 81 25.23 -17.33 35.70
CA PHE A 81 24.46 -18.56 35.43
C PHE A 81 25.04 -19.83 36.06
N LEU A 82 26.35 -19.91 36.29
CA LEU A 82 27.01 -21.19 36.61
C LEU A 82 27.52 -21.26 38.04
N ASP A 83 28.12 -20.18 38.59
CA ASP A 83 28.93 -20.33 39.82
C ASP A 83 28.33 -19.78 41.11
N ASN A 84 27.52 -18.71 41.14
CA ASN A 84 27.01 -18.19 42.42
C ASN A 84 25.69 -17.41 42.31
N GLY A 85 24.55 -18.08 42.58
CA GLY A 85 23.23 -17.44 42.70
C GLY A 85 23.07 -16.44 43.85
N LEU A 86 24.12 -16.19 44.65
CA LEU A 86 24.14 -15.24 45.77
C LEU A 86 24.37 -13.78 45.34
N HIS A 87 24.89 -13.54 44.13
CA HIS A 87 25.29 -12.22 43.64
C HIS A 87 24.25 -11.55 42.71
N VAL A 88 23.14 -12.22 42.40
CA VAL A 88 22.06 -11.66 41.58
C VAL A 88 20.92 -11.22 42.49
N ARG A 89 20.50 -9.95 42.36
CA ARG A 89 19.36 -9.39 43.11
C ARG A 89 18.33 -8.81 42.14
N SER A 90 17.08 -9.26 42.25
CA SER A 90 15.96 -8.70 41.48
C SER A 90 15.36 -7.52 42.23
N VAL A 91 15.67 -6.30 41.79
CA VAL A 91 15.11 -5.07 42.37
C VAL A 91 14.04 -4.50 41.43
N HIS A 92 12.86 -4.23 41.96
CA HIS A 92 11.78 -3.55 41.25
C HIS A 92 11.64 -2.13 41.77
N LEU A 93 11.99 -1.16 40.94
CA LEU A 93 11.85 0.26 41.26
C LEU A 93 10.45 0.73 40.84
N PHE A 94 9.58 0.98 41.80
CA PHE A 94 8.27 1.57 41.55
C PHE A 94 8.34 3.08 41.74
N GLY A 95 8.19 3.80 40.63
CA GLY A 95 8.34 5.26 40.55
C GLY A 95 8.36 5.79 39.11
N GLY A 96 7.76 5.04 38.17
CA GLY A 96 7.56 5.46 36.78
C GLY A 96 8.48 4.83 35.73
N ARG A 97 9.48 4.01 36.08
CA ARG A 97 10.29 3.24 35.11
C ARG A 97 10.74 1.91 35.71
N VAL A 98 10.34 0.79 35.10
CA VAL A 98 10.87 -0.54 35.43
C VAL A 98 12.29 -0.63 34.88
N VAL A 99 13.28 -0.84 35.76
CA VAL A 99 14.67 -1.10 35.39
C VAL A 99 15.14 -2.31 36.21
N LEU A 100 15.52 -3.39 35.53
CA LEU A 100 16.24 -4.49 36.17
C LEU A 100 17.69 -4.02 36.39
N LEU A 101 18.04 -3.65 37.61
CA LEU A 101 19.38 -3.20 37.96
C LEU A 101 20.16 -4.42 38.49
N VAL A 102 21.01 -5.02 37.67
CA VAL A 102 22.04 -5.95 38.15
C VAL A 102 23.13 -5.09 38.78
N LEU A 103 23.06 -4.89 40.09
CA LEU A 103 24.12 -4.26 40.86
C LEU A 103 25.22 -5.30 41.13
N VAL A 104 26.48 -4.88 41.03
CA VAL A 104 27.69 -5.66 41.36
C VAL A 104 27.60 -6.28 42.75
#